data_AF-A0A316S0C6-F1
#
_entry.id   AF-A0A316S0C6-F1
#
_cell.length_a   1.000
_cell.length_b   1.000
_cell.length_c   1.000
_cell.angle_alpha   90.00
_cell.angle_beta   90.00
_cell.angle_gamma   90.00
#
_symmetry.space_group_name_H-M   'P 1'
#
loop_
_entity.id
_entity.type
_entity.pdbx_description
1 polymer ?
#
loop_
_entity_poly.entity_id
_entity_poly.type
_entity_poly.pdbx_seq_one_letter_code
_entity_poly.pdbx_strand_id
1 'polypeptide(L)'
;MPKSDDAHLGIMSLENVKKARAFHKSFPQYSVTPLARLDGQAARLGLGNLCVKDESYRFGLNAFKVLGGSFAMANYIADETHKDVAECTYDYLTSDELARDFGQATFFTATDGNHGRGVAWAAKRLGQKAVVHMPKGSTKPRFDNIAAEGAKVTIEEVNYDECVRMAAA
;
A
#
# COMPACT_ATOMS: atom_id res chain seq x y z
N MET A 1 -23.29 -17.10 3.23
CA MET A 1 -23.50 -15.80 2.55
C MET A 1 -24.30 -16.09 1.29
N PRO A 2 -25.41 -15.37 1.04
CA PRO A 2 -26.10 -15.45 -0.25
C PRO A 2 -25.15 -15.12 -1.41
N LYS A 3 -25.43 -15.63 -2.61
CA LYS A 3 -24.77 -15.12 -3.81
C LYS A 3 -25.11 -13.62 -3.94
N SER A 4 -24.08 -12.81 -4.12
CA SER A 4 -24.19 -11.37 -4.34
C SER A 4 -24.11 -11.10 -5.83
N ASP A 5 -24.86 -10.10 -6.32
CA ASP A 5 -24.83 -9.62 -7.71
C ASP A 5 -23.62 -8.71 -7.99
N ASP A 6 -22.67 -8.63 -7.06
CA ASP A 6 -21.46 -7.83 -7.20
C ASP A 6 -20.54 -8.44 -8.29
N ALA A 7 -20.55 -7.80 -9.46
CA ALA A 7 -19.75 -8.16 -10.62
C ALA A 7 -18.23 -8.09 -10.37
N HIS A 8 -17.79 -7.45 -9.29
CA HIS A 8 -16.38 -7.26 -8.97
C HIS A 8 -15.85 -8.26 -7.94
N LEU A 9 -16.67 -9.21 -7.47
CA LEU A 9 -16.22 -10.26 -6.54
C LEU A 9 -15.04 -11.09 -7.09
N GLY A 10 -14.95 -11.24 -8.41
CA GLY A 10 -13.85 -11.92 -9.08
C GLY A 10 -12.48 -11.28 -8.79
N ILE A 11 -12.43 -9.96 -8.54
CA ILE A 11 -11.20 -9.25 -8.19
C ILE A 11 -10.65 -9.78 -6.86
N MET A 12 -11.53 -10.11 -5.91
CA MET A 12 -11.17 -10.66 -4.60
C MET A 12 -11.12 -12.19 -4.57
N SER A 13 -10.99 -12.85 -5.73
CA SER A 13 -10.86 -14.30 -5.81
C SER A 13 -9.69 -14.82 -4.98
N LEU A 14 -9.79 -16.07 -4.52
CA LEU A 14 -8.71 -16.71 -3.77
C LEU A 14 -7.40 -16.79 -4.57
N GLU A 15 -7.49 -16.81 -5.90
CA GLU A 15 -6.33 -16.75 -6.78
C GLU A 15 -5.62 -15.39 -6.69
N ASN A 16 -6.36 -14.29 -6.85
CA ASN A 16 -5.79 -12.94 -6.75
C ASN A 16 -5.23 -12.66 -5.35
N VAL A 17 -5.90 -13.13 -4.30
CA VAL A 17 -5.39 -13.05 -2.92
C VAL A 17 -4.09 -13.83 -2.75
N LYS A 18 -3.94 -14.99 -3.39
CA LYS A 18 -2.68 -15.76 -3.37
C LYS A 18 -1.56 -15.00 -4.08
N LYS A 19 -1.82 -14.41 -5.25
CA LYS A 19 -0.82 -13.61 -6.00
C LYS A 19 -0.33 -12.42 -5.17
N ALA A 20 -1.25 -11.61 -4.63
CA ALA A 20 -0.90 -10.48 -3.76
C ALA A 20 -0.09 -10.93 -2.53
N ARG A 21 -0.51 -12.01 -1.87
CA ARG A 21 0.22 -12.55 -0.71
C ARG A 21 1.61 -13.06 -1.08
N ALA A 22 1.77 -13.73 -2.22
CA ALA A 22 3.07 -14.22 -2.69
C ALA A 22 4.02 -13.06 -2.96
N PHE A 23 3.54 -12.01 -3.63
CA PHE A 23 4.26 -10.76 -3.82
C PHE A 23 4.73 -10.17 -2.48
N HIS A 24 3.83 -9.95 -1.52
CA HIS A 24 4.23 -9.36 -0.23
C HIS A 24 5.20 -10.24 0.55
N LYS A 25 5.09 -11.57 0.46
CA LYS A 25 6.01 -12.51 1.11
C LYS A 25 7.45 -12.45 0.58
N SER A 26 7.66 -11.90 -0.62
CA SER A 26 9.00 -11.73 -1.18
C SER A 26 9.80 -10.61 -0.48
N PHE A 27 9.13 -9.69 0.22
CA PHE A 27 9.81 -8.60 0.91
C PHE A 27 10.46 -9.08 2.21
N PRO A 28 11.72 -8.68 2.50
CA PRO A 28 12.42 -9.10 3.72
C PRO A 28 11.76 -8.58 5.00
N GLN A 29 11.01 -7.47 4.94
CA GLN A 29 10.30 -6.91 6.08
C GLN A 29 8.92 -7.58 6.31
N TYR A 30 8.51 -8.52 5.46
CA TYR A 30 7.21 -9.17 5.60
C TYR A 30 7.14 -10.03 6.86
N SER A 31 6.08 -9.83 7.63
CA SER A 31 5.67 -10.72 8.70
C SER A 31 4.16 -10.80 8.78
N VAL A 32 3.64 -11.88 9.36
CA VAL A 32 2.20 -11.98 9.67
C VAL A 32 1.93 -11.10 10.89
N THR A 33 1.10 -10.08 10.72
CA THR A 33 0.67 -9.18 11.79
C THR A 33 -0.19 -9.91 12.83
N PRO A 34 -0.20 -9.48 14.10
CA PRO A 34 -0.98 -10.12 15.14
C PRO A 34 -2.49 -10.16 14.86
N LEU A 35 -3.17 -11.20 15.35
CA LEU A 35 -4.62 -11.23 15.49
C LEU A 35 -4.91 -11.30 16.99
N ALA A 36 -5.08 -10.13 17.61
CA ALA A 36 -5.28 -10.03 19.05
C ALA A 36 -6.66 -10.56 19.42
N ARG A 37 -6.71 -11.48 20.38
CA ARG A 37 -7.96 -11.98 20.98
C ARG A 37 -8.31 -11.13 22.19
N LEU A 38 -9.51 -10.57 22.20
CA LEU A 38 -10.01 -9.71 23.28
C LEU A 38 -11.08 -10.44 24.09
N ASP A 39 -10.72 -11.61 24.63
CA ASP A 39 -11.67 -12.53 25.26
C ASP A 39 -12.44 -11.87 26.43
N GLY A 40 -11.79 -11.03 27.24
CA GLY A 40 -12.45 -10.29 28.32
C GLY A 40 -13.50 -9.29 27.82
N GLN A 41 -13.25 -8.63 26.68
CA GLN A 41 -14.23 -7.72 26.07
C GLN A 41 -15.37 -8.48 25.39
N ALA A 42 -15.07 -9.64 24.78
CA ALA A 42 -16.08 -10.52 24.23
C ALA A 42 -17.08 -10.96 25.30
N ALA A 43 -16.59 -11.41 26.46
CA ALA A 43 -17.41 -11.79 27.60
C ALA A 43 -18.29 -10.63 28.10
N ARG A 44 -17.71 -9.43 28.27
CA ARG A 44 -18.46 -8.23 28.70
C ARG A 44 -19.58 -7.84 27.75
N LEU A 45 -19.41 -8.05 26.45
CA LEU A 45 -20.39 -7.72 25.41
C LEU A 45 -21.36 -8.86 25.09
N GLY A 46 -21.21 -10.04 25.70
CA GLY A 46 -22.01 -11.22 25.37
C GLY A 46 -21.73 -11.81 23.98
N LEU A 47 -20.52 -11.61 23.43
CA LEU A 47 -20.11 -12.12 22.12
C LEU A 47 -19.35 -13.43 22.26
N GLY A 48 -19.48 -14.32 21.27
CA GLY A 48 -18.73 -15.59 21.24
C GLY A 48 -17.21 -15.41 21.07
N ASN A 49 -16.78 -14.42 20.26
CA ASN A 49 -15.37 -14.04 20.09
C ASN A 49 -15.27 -12.57 19.67
N LEU A 50 -14.20 -11.89 20.08
CA LEU A 50 -13.81 -10.58 19.57
C LEU A 50 -12.32 -10.61 19.23
N CYS A 51 -11.99 -10.42 17.95
CA CYS A 51 -10.62 -10.42 17.45
C CYS A 51 -10.31 -9.13 16.72
N VAL A 52 -9.10 -8.59 16.90
CA VAL A 52 -8.61 -7.39 16.22
C VAL A 52 -7.37 -7.75 15.40
N LYS A 53 -7.43 -7.51 14.09
CA LYS A 53 -6.27 -7.67 13.21
C LYS A 53 -5.39 -6.43 13.34
N ASP A 54 -4.23 -6.57 13.95
CA ASP A 54 -3.39 -5.43 14.32
C ASP A 54 -2.35 -5.11 13.23
N GLU A 55 -2.72 -4.20 12.34
CA GLU A 55 -1.87 -3.76 11.22
C GLU A 55 -0.90 -2.63 11.59
N SER A 56 -0.78 -2.25 12.87
CA SER A 56 0.25 -1.29 13.31
C SER A 56 1.68 -1.81 13.07
N TYR A 57 1.86 -3.13 13.04
CA TYR A 57 3.16 -3.78 12.80
C TYR A 57 3.51 -3.91 11.31
N ARG A 58 2.56 -3.64 10.40
CA ARG A 58 2.72 -3.92 8.97
C ARG A 58 3.89 -3.13 8.38
N PHE A 59 4.95 -3.84 7.98
CA PHE A 59 6.18 -3.28 7.39
C PHE A 59 6.87 -2.17 8.24
N GLY A 60 6.53 -2.06 9.53
CA GLY A 60 6.99 -0.96 10.39
C GLY A 60 6.37 0.41 10.06
N LEU A 61 5.27 0.44 9.29
CA LEU A 61 4.65 1.67 8.79
C LEU A 61 3.47 2.19 9.62
N ASN A 62 3.08 1.46 10.67
CA ASN A 62 1.95 1.80 11.53
C ASN A 62 0.58 1.84 10.81
N ALA A 63 0.48 1.17 9.65
CA ALA A 63 -0.75 1.07 8.87
C ALA A 63 -0.68 -0.02 7.79
N PHE A 64 -1.85 -0.51 7.36
CA PHE A 64 -1.95 -1.57 6.35
C PHE A 64 -1.78 -1.10 4.88
N LYS A 65 -1.92 0.22 4.62
CA LYS A 65 -2.12 0.75 3.25
C LYS A 65 -0.96 0.50 2.28
N VAL A 66 0.23 0.21 2.80
CA VAL A 66 1.38 -0.21 1.97
C VAL A 66 1.07 -1.47 1.16
N LEU A 67 0.25 -2.39 1.67
CA LEU A 67 -0.09 -3.64 0.96
C LEU A 67 -0.72 -3.34 -0.41
N GLY A 68 -1.68 -2.41 -0.45
CA GLY A 68 -2.32 -1.99 -1.69
C GLY A 68 -1.39 -1.16 -2.56
N GLY A 69 -0.73 -0.15 -1.99
CA GLY A 69 0.14 0.76 -2.73
C GLY A 69 1.30 0.03 -3.42
N SER A 70 2.02 -0.82 -2.70
CA SER A 70 3.16 -1.56 -3.28
C SER A 70 2.71 -2.59 -4.31
N PHE A 71 1.57 -3.28 -4.10
CA PHE A 71 1.07 -4.26 -5.07
C PHE A 71 0.56 -3.58 -6.34
N ALA A 72 -0.13 -2.44 -6.24
CA ALA A 72 -0.56 -1.67 -7.40
C ALA A 72 0.63 -1.20 -8.25
N MET A 73 1.68 -0.71 -7.61
CA MET A 73 2.92 -0.32 -8.30
C MET A 73 3.58 -1.52 -8.99
N ALA A 74 3.60 -2.69 -8.34
CA ALA A 74 4.14 -3.91 -8.95
C ALA A 74 3.32 -4.39 -10.15
N ASN A 75 1.99 -4.31 -10.10
CA ASN A 75 1.14 -4.62 -11.25
C ASN A 75 1.42 -3.67 -12.43
N TYR A 76 1.51 -2.36 -12.16
CA TYR A 76 1.87 -1.40 -13.19
C TYR A 76 3.21 -1.71 -13.85
N ILE A 77 4.24 -1.98 -13.04
CA ILE A 77 5.57 -2.37 -13.55
C ILE A 77 5.49 -3.67 -14.36
N ALA A 78 4.72 -4.66 -13.88
CA ALA A 78 4.53 -5.93 -14.58
C ALA A 78 3.90 -5.72 -15.96
N ASP A 79 2.86 -4.89 -16.05
CA ASP A 79 2.17 -4.57 -17.30
C ASP A 79 3.13 -3.89 -18.30
N GLU A 80 3.89 -2.90 -17.83
CA GLU A 80 4.84 -2.13 -18.63
C GLU A 80 6.06 -2.96 -19.10
N THR A 81 6.40 -4.01 -18.35
CA THR A 81 7.48 -4.95 -18.70
C THR A 81 6.98 -6.24 -19.35
N HIS A 82 5.67 -6.35 -19.59
CA HIS A 82 5.00 -7.52 -20.16
C HIS A 82 5.26 -8.83 -19.38
N LYS A 83 5.29 -8.76 -18.05
CA LYS A 83 5.48 -9.89 -17.12
C LYS A 83 4.20 -10.17 -16.32
N ASP A 84 4.05 -11.37 -15.76
CA ASP A 84 3.03 -11.59 -14.72
C ASP A 84 3.52 -10.97 -13.40
N VAL A 85 2.64 -10.31 -12.66
CA VAL A 85 2.97 -9.72 -11.34
C VAL A 85 3.55 -10.73 -10.34
N ALA A 86 3.27 -12.03 -10.50
CA ALA A 86 3.88 -13.10 -9.73
C ALA A 86 5.40 -13.24 -9.95
N GLU A 87 5.92 -12.77 -11.10
CA GLU A 87 7.34 -12.71 -11.42
C GLU A 87 8.01 -11.45 -10.86
N CYS A 88 7.23 -10.40 -10.57
CA CYS A 88 7.69 -9.15 -9.97
C CYS A 88 7.92 -9.26 -8.46
N THR A 89 8.81 -10.18 -8.07
CA THR A 89 9.27 -10.34 -6.68
C THR A 89 10.08 -9.14 -6.21
N TYR A 90 10.30 -9.01 -4.90
CA TYR A 90 11.15 -7.98 -4.32
C TYR A 90 12.56 -7.96 -4.95
N ASP A 91 13.15 -9.14 -5.18
CA ASP A 91 14.49 -9.26 -5.76
C ASP A 91 14.52 -8.68 -7.18
N TYR A 92 13.56 -9.06 -8.03
CA TYR A 92 13.43 -8.48 -9.37
C TYR A 92 13.21 -6.96 -9.30
N LEU A 93 12.26 -6.51 -8.47
CA LEU A 93 11.87 -5.10 -8.40
C LEU A 93 12.93 -4.18 -7.77
N THR A 94 14.01 -4.74 -7.24
CA THR A 94 15.15 -3.99 -6.69
C THR A 94 16.46 -4.25 -7.45
N SER A 95 16.38 -4.98 -8.56
CA SER A 95 17.55 -5.40 -9.35
C SER A 95 17.93 -4.41 -10.44
N ASP A 96 19.17 -4.56 -10.94
CA ASP A 96 19.64 -3.92 -12.17
C ASP A 96 18.90 -4.42 -13.43
N GLU A 97 18.20 -5.56 -13.34
CA GLU A 97 17.33 -6.04 -14.44
C GLU A 97 16.12 -5.12 -14.58
N LEU A 98 15.41 -4.81 -13.50
CA LEU A 98 14.29 -3.86 -13.56
C LEU A 98 14.75 -2.49 -14.10
N ALA A 99 15.92 -2.01 -13.67
CA ALA A 99 16.45 -0.73 -14.16
C ALA A 99 16.70 -0.73 -15.68
N ARG A 100 16.98 -1.89 -16.29
CA ARG A 100 17.11 -2.04 -17.75
C ARG A 100 15.77 -2.23 -18.45
N ASP A 101 14.88 -3.03 -17.86
CA ASP A 101 13.57 -3.36 -18.45
C ASP A 101 12.59 -2.19 -18.40
N PHE A 102 12.54 -1.48 -17.27
CA PHE A 102 11.54 -0.47 -16.94
C PHE A 102 12.14 0.92 -16.73
N GLY A 103 13.36 0.98 -16.19
CA GLY A 103 13.99 2.25 -15.81
C GLY A 103 13.37 2.84 -14.56
N GLN A 104 12.90 4.09 -14.65
CA GLN A 104 12.38 4.85 -13.52
C GLN A 104 11.07 5.57 -13.86
N ALA A 105 10.07 5.38 -13.01
CA ALA A 105 8.81 6.11 -13.01
C ALA A 105 8.70 7.05 -11.80
N THR A 106 7.78 8.02 -11.92
CA THR A 106 7.36 8.87 -10.80
C THR A 106 5.90 8.61 -10.51
N PHE A 107 5.60 8.14 -9.30
CA PHE A 107 4.25 7.84 -8.85
C PHE A 107 3.65 9.05 -8.13
N PHE A 108 2.54 9.56 -8.66
CA PHE A 108 1.80 10.67 -8.07
C PHE A 108 0.63 10.15 -7.23
N THR A 109 0.37 10.76 -6.08
CA THR A 109 -0.77 10.41 -5.24
C THR A 109 -1.22 11.56 -4.36
N ALA A 110 -2.51 11.59 -4.03
CA ALA A 110 -3.04 12.38 -2.93
C ALA A 110 -3.22 11.53 -1.67
N THR A 111 -2.98 12.10 -0.49
CA THR A 111 -3.16 11.37 0.77
C THR A 111 -3.41 12.30 1.94
N ASP A 112 -4.14 11.84 2.94
CA ASP A 112 -4.19 12.45 4.26
C ASP A 112 -3.10 11.88 5.20
N GLY A 113 -2.41 10.81 4.78
CA GLY A 113 -1.34 10.14 5.53
C GLY A 113 -0.94 8.78 4.95
N ASN A 114 -1.55 7.71 5.49
CA ASN A 114 -1.08 6.32 5.34
C ASN A 114 -0.91 5.84 3.88
N HIS A 115 -1.74 6.31 2.95
CA HIS A 115 -1.66 5.86 1.55
C HIS A 115 -0.38 6.37 0.89
N GLY A 116 -0.18 7.69 0.88
CA GLY A 116 1.03 8.28 0.32
C GLY A 116 2.30 7.88 1.08
N ARG A 117 2.24 7.57 2.39
CA ARG A 117 3.39 6.96 3.08
C ARG A 117 3.70 5.57 2.53
N GLY A 118 2.69 4.74 2.29
CA GLY A 118 2.86 3.42 1.67
C GLY A 118 3.43 3.50 0.25
N VAL A 119 2.94 4.43 -0.57
CA VAL A 119 3.45 4.69 -1.93
C VAL A 119 4.89 5.20 -1.89
N ALA A 120 5.18 6.20 -1.07
CA ALA A 120 6.52 6.75 -0.92
C ALA A 120 7.52 5.71 -0.42
N TRP A 121 7.13 4.92 0.59
CA TRP A 121 7.93 3.81 1.09
C TRP A 121 8.25 2.82 -0.04
N ALA A 122 7.23 2.38 -0.80
CA ALA A 122 7.41 1.42 -1.88
C ALA A 122 8.30 2.00 -2.99
N ALA A 123 8.02 3.22 -3.45
CA ALA A 123 8.83 3.89 -4.48
C ALA A 123 10.31 3.90 -4.11
N LYS A 124 10.65 4.32 -2.87
CA LYS A 124 12.02 4.32 -2.39
C LYS A 124 12.67 2.93 -2.38
N ARG A 125 11.94 1.87 -1.99
CA ARG A 125 12.50 0.50 -1.99
C ARG A 125 12.80 0.03 -3.41
N LEU A 126 11.94 0.39 -4.37
CA LEU A 126 12.01 -0.10 -5.74
C LEU A 126 12.85 0.80 -6.67
N GLY A 127 13.60 1.77 -6.13
CA GLY A 127 14.39 2.72 -6.93
C GLY A 127 13.56 3.71 -7.76
N GLN A 128 12.28 3.84 -7.46
CA GLN A 128 11.32 4.70 -8.14
C GLN A 128 11.14 6.03 -7.40
N LYS A 129 10.48 7.00 -8.04
CA LYS A 129 10.16 8.31 -7.45
C LYS A 129 8.71 8.37 -6.99
N ALA A 130 8.43 9.22 -6.00
CA ALA A 130 7.07 9.51 -5.57
C ALA A 130 6.87 11.01 -5.33
N VAL A 131 5.69 11.50 -5.74
CA VAL A 131 5.18 12.84 -5.45
C VAL A 131 3.86 12.70 -4.72
N VAL A 132 3.73 13.38 -3.58
CA VAL A 132 2.60 13.22 -2.67
C VAL A 132 1.98 14.57 -2.35
N HIS A 133 0.72 14.75 -2.74
CA HIS A 133 -0.09 15.92 -2.38
C HIS A 133 -0.91 15.62 -1.13
N MET A 134 -0.77 16.44 -0.10
CA MET A 134 -1.57 16.37 1.11
C MET A 134 -2.53 17.55 1.18
N PRO A 135 -3.79 17.37 1.62
CA PRO A 135 -4.74 18.47 1.69
C PRO A 135 -4.42 19.43 2.83
N LYS A 136 -5.01 20.62 2.74
CA LYS A 136 -5.03 21.63 3.78
C LYS A 136 -5.46 21.03 5.13
N GLY A 137 -4.75 21.38 6.19
CA GLY A 137 -4.99 20.87 7.53
C GLY A 137 -4.32 19.53 7.84
N SER A 138 -3.56 18.96 6.90
CA SER A 138 -2.71 17.79 7.16
C SER A 138 -1.65 18.09 8.23
N THR A 139 -1.38 17.09 9.07
CA THR A 139 -0.50 17.28 10.23
C THR A 139 0.98 17.13 9.87
N LYS A 140 1.83 17.94 10.50
CA LYS A 140 3.29 17.91 10.30
C LYS A 140 3.90 16.51 10.51
N PRO A 141 3.52 15.72 11.54
CA PRO A 141 4.07 14.36 11.68
C PRO A 141 3.76 13.43 10.51
N ARG A 142 2.59 13.57 9.88
CA ARG A 142 2.24 12.74 8.70
C ARG A 142 3.07 13.18 7.48
N PHE A 143 3.24 14.49 7.29
CA PHE A 143 4.12 15.05 6.27
C PHE A 143 5.57 14.56 6.44
N ASP A 144 6.14 14.71 7.63
CA ASP A 144 7.53 14.35 7.92
C ASP A 144 7.77 12.85 7.68
N ASN A 145 6.81 12.00 8.06
CA ASN A 145 6.88 10.55 7.83
C ASN A 145 6.86 10.16 6.34
N ILE A 146 6.22 10.95 5.48
CA ILE A 146 6.25 10.75 4.02
C ILE A 146 7.56 11.28 3.45
N ALA A 147 7.99 12.47 3.87
CA ALA A 147 9.25 13.08 3.44
C ALA A 147 10.47 12.21 3.79
N ALA A 148 10.46 11.55 4.95
CA ALA A 148 11.52 10.62 5.37
C ALA A 148 11.67 9.38 4.44
N GLU A 149 10.62 9.05 3.70
CA GLU A 149 10.66 8.02 2.65
C GLU A 149 11.19 8.57 1.32
N GLY A 150 11.69 9.81 1.27
CA GLY A 150 12.35 10.38 0.09
C GLY A 150 11.40 10.87 -1.02
N ALA A 151 10.09 10.88 -0.75
CA ALA A 151 9.11 11.45 -1.69
C ALA A 151 9.15 12.98 -1.66
N LYS A 152 8.83 13.60 -2.80
CA LYS A 152 8.48 15.02 -2.84
C LYS A 152 7.06 15.16 -2.29
N VAL A 153 6.90 15.78 -1.14
CA VAL A 153 5.60 15.94 -0.49
C VAL A 153 5.28 17.41 -0.25
N THR A 154 4.02 17.80 -0.45
CA THR A 154 3.50 19.15 -0.24
C THR A 154 2.19 19.10 0.54
N ILE A 155 1.94 20.12 1.37
CA ILE A 155 0.61 20.38 1.94
C ILE A 155 0.00 21.51 1.11
N GLU A 156 -1.05 21.19 0.38
CA GLU A 156 -1.73 22.11 -0.51
C GLU A 156 -2.74 22.98 0.24
N GLU A 157 -3.09 24.13 -0.33
CA GLU A 157 -4.14 25.02 0.20
C GLU A 157 -5.55 24.64 -0.28
N VAL A 158 -5.77 23.37 -0.62
CA VAL A 158 -7.04 22.82 -1.13
C VAL A 158 -7.49 21.60 -0.31
N ASN A 159 -8.71 21.12 -0.54
CA ASN A 159 -9.24 19.94 0.14
C ASN A 159 -8.72 18.62 -0.48
N TYR A 160 -9.07 17.48 0.14
CA TYR A 160 -8.60 16.16 -0.30
C TYR A 160 -8.96 15.84 -1.75
N ASP A 161 -10.21 16.08 -2.14
CA ASP A 161 -10.69 15.77 -3.49
C ASP A 161 -9.95 16.59 -4.56
N GLU A 162 -9.60 17.83 -4.26
CA GLU A 162 -8.81 18.64 -5.18
C GLU A 162 -7.36 18.15 -5.28
N CYS A 163 -6.74 17.73 -4.17
CA CYS A 163 -5.45 17.05 -4.23
C CYS A 163 -5.50 15.79 -5.11
N VAL A 164 -6.60 15.03 -5.06
CA VAL A 164 -6.80 13.86 -5.95
C VAL A 164 -6.83 14.29 -7.41
N ARG A 165 -7.56 15.36 -7.76
CA ARG A 165 -7.56 15.91 -9.12
C ARG A 165 -6.17 16.36 -9.56
N MET A 166 -5.44 17.06 -8.70
CA MET A 166 -4.05 17.48 -8.96
C MET A 166 -3.11 16.29 -9.21
N ALA A 167 -3.25 15.21 -8.44
CA ALA A 167 -2.42 14.02 -8.59
C ALA A 167 -2.72 13.21 -9.87
N ALA A 168 -3.89 13.40 -10.48
CA ALA A 168 -4.34 12.70 -11.68
C ALA A 168 -4.19 13.52 -12.97
N ALA A 169 -3.71 14.77 -12.87
CA ALA A 169 -3.60 15.73 -13.98
C ALA A 169 -2.35 15.53 -14.84
#